data_AF-A0A1S4D9E3-F1
#
_entry.id   AF-A0A1S4D9E3-F1
#
_cell.length_a   1.000
_cell.length_b   1.000
_cell.length_c   1.000
_cell.angle_alpha   90.00
_cell.angle_beta   90.00
_cell.angle_gamma   90.00
#
_symmetry.space_group_name_H-M   'P 1'
#
loop_
_entity.id
_entity.type
_entity.pdbx_description
1 polymer ?
#
loop_
_entity_poly.entity_id
_entity_poly.type
_entity_poly.pdbx_seq_one_letter_code
_entity_poly.pdbx_strand_id
1 'polypeptide(L)'
;MSSFNPLTSILNQNKLEGPKYVDWKRNLDIVLTAERYKFVITEECPKKPDEDATYDHVMAYDKWVKADEMARCYILVSMANVLQHQHQSMGSAYDILENIKEMFGEQNRAAKQTAMKALLNTKMAE
;
A
#
# COMPACT_ATOMS: atom_id res chain seq x y z
N MET A 1 27.71 -6.92 -10.04
CA MET A 1 26.43 -6.83 -10.78
C MET A 1 25.34 -6.69 -9.74
N SER A 2 24.57 -5.60 -9.77
CA SER A 2 23.44 -5.42 -8.84
C SER A 2 22.42 -6.51 -9.12
N SER A 3 22.06 -7.30 -8.10
CA SER A 3 21.03 -8.34 -8.23
C SER A 3 19.70 -7.70 -8.62
N PHE A 4 19.08 -8.18 -9.69
CA PHE A 4 17.75 -7.74 -10.10
C PHE A 4 16.73 -8.11 -9.02
N ASN A 5 16.06 -7.11 -8.42
CA ASN A 5 14.92 -7.35 -7.55
C ASN A 5 13.62 -7.13 -8.38
N PRO A 6 12.93 -8.20 -8.80
CA PRO A 6 11.72 -8.09 -9.62
C PRO A 6 10.62 -7.27 -8.94
N LEU A 7 10.53 -7.29 -7.61
CA LEU A 7 9.51 -6.57 -6.86
C LEU A 7 9.77 -5.05 -6.90
N THR A 8 11.03 -4.64 -6.77
CA THR A 8 11.41 -3.22 -6.93
C THR A 8 11.14 -2.72 -8.36
N SER A 9 11.35 -3.57 -9.38
CA SER A 9 11.00 -3.21 -10.76
C SER A 9 9.50 -3.00 -10.96
N ILE A 10 8.64 -3.84 -10.36
CA ILE A 10 7.18 -3.67 -10.41
C ILE A 10 6.78 -2.31 -9.84
N LEU A 11 7.32 -1.91 -8.69
CA LEU A 11 6.99 -0.63 -8.06
C LEU A 11 7.45 0.57 -8.92
N ASN A 12 8.66 0.48 -9.48
CA ASN A 12 9.20 1.56 -10.30
C ASN A 12 8.45 1.75 -11.64
N GLN A 13 7.96 0.68 -12.24
CA GLN A 13 7.22 0.72 -13.50
C GLN A 13 5.75 1.13 -13.31
N ASN A 14 5.22 0.99 -12.09
CA ASN A 14 3.82 1.23 -11.78
C ASN A 14 3.66 2.30 -10.70
N LYS A 15 4.45 3.37 -10.78
CA LYS A 15 4.38 4.46 -9.80
C LYS A 15 2.98 5.08 -9.73
N LEU A 16 2.58 5.48 -8.53
CA LEU A 16 1.34 6.21 -8.32
C LEU A 16 1.43 7.60 -8.99
N GLU A 17 0.74 7.74 -10.10
CA GLU A 17 0.58 8.96 -10.87
C GLU A 17 -0.92 9.15 -11.18
N GLY A 18 -1.58 10.05 -10.46
CA GLY A 18 -2.97 10.44 -10.70
C GLY A 18 -3.97 9.26 -10.74
N PRO A 19 -4.70 9.03 -11.85
CA PRO A 19 -5.85 8.13 -11.92
C PRO A 19 -5.55 6.62 -11.84
N LYS A 20 -4.28 6.21 -11.69
CA LYS A 20 -3.87 4.79 -11.66
C LYS A 20 -3.94 4.14 -10.26
N TYR A 21 -4.67 4.75 -9.31
CA TYR A 21 -4.72 4.27 -7.93
C TYR A 21 -5.05 2.77 -7.79
N VAL A 22 -6.01 2.26 -8.56
CA VAL A 22 -6.44 0.84 -8.48
C VAL A 22 -5.32 -0.11 -8.85
N ASP A 23 -4.66 0.15 -9.98
CA ASP A 23 -3.57 -0.68 -10.48
C ASP A 23 -2.34 -0.59 -9.59
N TRP A 24 -2.00 0.64 -9.17
CA TRP A 24 -0.94 0.88 -8.20
C TRP A 24 -1.18 0.11 -6.90
N LYS A 25 -2.38 0.21 -6.32
CA LYS A 25 -2.76 -0.45 -5.07
C LYS A 25 -2.66 -1.97 -5.19
N ARG A 26 -3.13 -2.54 -6.30
CA ARG A 26 -3.01 -3.98 -6.59
C ARG A 26 -1.56 -4.43 -6.65
N ASN A 27 -0.70 -3.67 -7.36
CA ASN A 27 0.72 -4.00 -7.49
C ASN A 27 1.45 -3.89 -6.15
N LEU A 28 1.16 -2.85 -5.36
CA LEU A 28 1.67 -2.70 -4.01
C LEU A 28 1.26 -3.88 -3.12
N ASP A 29 -0.01 -4.29 -3.15
CA ASP A 29 -0.50 -5.43 -2.36
C ASP A 29 0.21 -6.74 -2.71
N ILE A 30 0.52 -6.96 -4.00
CA ILE A 30 1.30 -8.12 -4.44
C ILE A 30 2.71 -8.09 -3.83
N VAL A 31 3.38 -6.93 -3.90
CA VAL A 31 4.74 -6.77 -3.35
C VAL A 31 4.75 -6.95 -1.82
N LEU A 32 3.85 -6.29 -1.10
CA LEU A 32 3.75 -6.43 0.36
C LEU A 32 3.37 -7.84 0.79
N THR A 33 2.60 -8.58 -0.02
CA THR A 33 2.29 -9.99 0.25
C THR A 33 3.54 -10.87 0.05
N ALA A 34 4.28 -10.65 -1.05
CA ALA A 34 5.49 -11.41 -1.34
C ALA A 34 6.57 -11.21 -0.25
N GLU A 35 6.69 -9.98 0.26
CA GLU A 35 7.61 -9.59 1.32
C GLU A 35 7.07 -9.87 2.74
N ARG A 36 5.84 -10.39 2.86
CA ARG A 36 5.17 -10.71 4.13
C ARG A 36 4.95 -9.51 5.06
N TYR A 37 4.76 -8.32 4.50
CA TYR A 37 4.49 -7.09 5.25
C TYR A 37 3.04 -6.61 5.13
N LYS A 38 2.19 -7.25 4.31
CA LYS A 38 0.79 -6.82 4.11
C LYS A 38 -0.02 -6.69 5.41
N PHE A 39 0.29 -7.48 6.43
CA PHE A 39 -0.45 -7.47 7.70
C PHE A 39 -0.45 -6.08 8.37
N VAL A 40 0.63 -5.29 8.23
CA VAL A 40 0.74 -3.97 8.89
C VAL A 40 -0.20 -2.89 8.33
N ILE A 41 -0.79 -3.13 7.16
CA ILE A 41 -1.78 -2.24 6.54
C ILE A 41 -3.20 -2.80 6.59
N THR A 42 -3.41 -3.98 7.19
CA THR A 42 -4.73 -4.63 7.26
C THR A 42 -5.15 -5.03 8.67
N GLU A 43 -4.21 -5.22 9.57
CA GLU A 43 -4.44 -5.64 10.96
C GLU A 43 -4.16 -4.48 11.92
N GLU A 44 -4.62 -4.60 13.16
CA GLU A 44 -4.36 -3.60 14.21
C GLU A 44 -2.96 -3.79 14.79
N CYS A 45 -2.24 -2.68 15.00
CA CYS A 45 -0.94 -2.69 15.63
C CYS A 45 -1.02 -3.26 17.06
N PRO A 46 -0.15 -4.21 17.44
CA PRO A 46 -0.06 -4.66 18.82
C PRO A 46 0.18 -3.48 19.76
N LYS A 47 -0.38 -3.56 20.96
CA LYS A 47 -0.13 -2.54 21.98
C LYS A 47 1.36 -2.49 22.27
N LYS A 48 1.87 -1.27 22.47
CA LYS A 48 3.24 -1.09 22.92
C LYS A 48 3.45 -1.86 24.24
N PRO A 49 4.45 -2.74 24.33
CA PRO A 49 4.78 -3.45 25.56
C PRO A 49 5.07 -2.48 26.71
N ASP A 50 4.59 -2.82 27.90
CA ASP A 50 5.00 -2.20 29.17
C ASP A 50 6.22 -2.93 29.76
N GLU A 51 6.71 -2.48 30.92
CA GLU A 51 7.91 -3.04 31.57
C GLU A 51 7.73 -4.51 32.00
N ASP A 52 6.49 -4.92 32.27
CA ASP A 52 6.13 -6.27 32.73
C ASP A 52 5.71 -7.20 31.57
N ALA A 53 5.80 -6.73 30.33
CA ALA A 53 5.37 -7.49 29.17
C ALA A 53 6.18 -8.79 28.98
N THR A 54 5.50 -9.82 28.49
CA THR A 54 6.16 -11.08 28.14
C THR A 54 7.14 -10.88 26.99
N TYR A 55 8.19 -11.70 26.97
CA TYR A 55 9.17 -11.70 25.88
C TYR A 55 8.50 -11.86 24.50
N ASP A 56 7.51 -12.73 24.39
CA ASP A 56 6.76 -12.96 23.15
C ASP A 56 5.99 -11.71 22.70
N HIS A 57 5.44 -10.94 23.64
CA HIS A 57 4.74 -9.69 23.31
C HIS A 57 5.70 -8.62 22.81
N VAL A 58 6.87 -8.47 23.45
CA VAL A 58 7.94 -7.57 22.99
C VAL A 58 8.40 -7.95 21.58
N MET A 59 8.64 -9.24 21.35
CA MET A 59 9.07 -9.73 20.04
C MET A 59 8.01 -9.48 18.96
N ALA A 60 6.73 -9.69 19.27
CA ALA A 60 5.64 -9.44 18.33
C ALA A 60 5.55 -7.96 17.95
N TYR A 61 5.65 -7.05 18.93
CA TYR A 61 5.65 -5.61 18.69
C TYR A 61 6.85 -5.17 17.86
N ASP A 62 8.06 -5.62 18.19
CA ASP A 62 9.27 -5.28 17.44
C ASP A 62 9.23 -5.78 15.99
N LYS A 63 8.67 -6.99 15.79
CA LYS A 63 8.44 -7.54 14.45
C LYS A 63 7.44 -6.69 13.67
N TRP A 64 6.39 -6.22 14.32
CA TRP A 64 5.42 -5.31 13.71
C TRP A 64 6.05 -3.99 13.29
N VAL A 65 6.77 -3.32 14.19
CA VAL A 65 7.44 -2.03 13.91
C VAL A 65 8.38 -2.13 12.72
N LYS A 66 9.19 -3.20 12.66
CA LYS A 66 10.09 -3.44 11.52
C LYS A 66 9.33 -3.66 10.22
N ALA A 67 8.24 -4.43 10.25
CA ALA A 67 7.41 -4.66 9.07
C ALA A 67 6.71 -3.39 8.60
N ASP A 68 6.23 -2.54 9.52
CA ASP A 68 5.61 -1.25 9.20
C ASP A 68 6.61 -0.29 8.55
N GLU A 69 7.83 -0.21 9.09
CA GLU A 69 8.92 0.58 8.49
C GLU A 69 9.22 0.13 7.05
N MET A 70 9.32 -1.17 6.82
CA MET A 70 9.57 -1.72 5.48
C MET A 70 8.39 -1.49 4.54
N ALA A 71 7.16 -1.70 4.99
CA ALA A 71 5.96 -1.41 4.21
C ALA A 71 5.91 0.07 3.82
N ARG A 72 6.27 0.98 4.75
CA ARG A 72 6.36 2.41 4.48
C ARG A 72 7.38 2.72 3.39
N CYS A 73 8.57 2.11 3.42
CA CYS A 73 9.56 2.23 2.35
C CYS A 73 9.01 1.79 0.98
N TYR A 74 8.32 0.64 0.93
CA TYR A 74 7.71 0.15 -0.31
C TYR A 74 6.61 1.07 -0.84
N ILE A 75 5.77 1.60 0.05
CA ILE A 75 4.74 2.56 -0.30
C ILE A 75 5.39 3.82 -0.88
N LEU A 76 6.38 4.42 -0.20
CA LEU A 76 7.04 5.65 -0.63
C LEU A 76 7.78 5.52 -1.98
N VAL A 77 8.54 4.43 -2.20
CA VAL A 77 9.27 4.23 -3.46
C VAL A 77 8.33 3.98 -4.65
N SER A 78 7.14 3.48 -4.37
CA SER A 78 6.10 3.23 -5.38
C SER A 78 5.33 4.48 -5.80
N MET A 79 5.70 5.67 -5.32
CA MET A 79 5.05 6.94 -5.69
C MET A 79 5.90 7.79 -6.63
N ALA A 80 5.24 8.70 -7.34
CA ALA A 80 5.92 9.84 -7.95
C ALA A 80 6.53 10.75 -6.86
N ASN A 81 7.66 11.40 -7.18
CA ASN A 81 8.46 12.16 -6.21
C ASN A 81 7.66 13.22 -5.43
N VAL A 82 6.70 13.87 -6.08
CA VAL A 82 5.84 14.89 -5.42
C VAL A 82 4.99 14.26 -4.31
N LEU A 83 4.33 13.14 -4.60
CA LEU A 83 3.54 12.40 -3.61
C LEU A 83 4.44 11.80 -2.53
N GLN A 84 5.59 11.25 -2.91
CA GLN A 84 6.56 10.72 -1.95
C GLN A 84 6.97 11.79 -0.93
N HIS A 85 7.34 12.98 -1.38
CA HIS A 85 7.73 14.09 -0.51
C HIS A 85 6.59 14.52 0.42
N GLN A 86 5.35 14.47 -0.06
CA GLN A 86 4.17 14.87 0.71
C GLN A 86 3.82 13.87 1.84
N HIS A 87 4.19 12.59 1.70
CA HIS A 87 3.84 11.53 2.65
C HIS A 87 5.03 11.01 3.49
N GLN A 88 6.27 11.47 3.23
CA GLN A 88 7.47 10.95 3.89
C GLN A 88 7.51 11.13 5.42
N SER A 89 6.75 12.08 5.97
CA SER A 89 6.69 12.37 7.41
C SER A 89 5.59 11.61 8.16
N MET A 90 4.75 10.84 7.45
CA MET A 90 3.68 10.09 8.08
C MET A 90 4.21 8.90 8.88
N GLY A 91 3.57 8.66 10.04
CA GLY A 91 4.09 7.77 11.07
C GLY A 91 4.06 6.29 10.69
N SER A 92 2.99 5.83 10.04
CA SER A 92 2.77 4.41 9.71
C SER A 92 2.49 4.18 8.22
N ALA A 93 2.68 2.93 7.77
CA ALA A 93 2.29 2.51 6.43
C ALA A 93 0.77 2.63 6.22
N TYR A 94 -0.02 2.38 7.27
CA TYR A 94 -1.47 2.49 7.26
C TYR A 94 -1.94 3.93 7.02
N ASP A 95 -1.38 4.90 7.75
CA ASP A 95 -1.78 6.32 7.63
C ASP A 95 -1.54 6.86 6.22
N ILE A 96 -0.40 6.49 5.61
CA ILE A 96 -0.10 6.86 4.23
C ILE A 96 -1.15 6.27 3.30
N LEU A 97 -1.49 4.99 3.48
CA LEU A 97 -2.42 4.30 2.59
C LEU A 97 -3.85 4.87 2.69
N GLU A 98 -4.31 5.19 3.89
CA GLU A 98 -5.61 5.83 4.10
C GLU A 98 -5.62 7.24 3.51
N ASN A 99 -4.57 8.04 3.69
CA ASN A 99 -4.53 9.38 3.08
C ASN A 99 -4.56 9.32 1.54
N ILE A 100 -3.82 8.40 0.93
CA ILE A 100 -3.87 8.19 -0.53
C ILE A 100 -5.25 7.74 -0.97
N LYS A 101 -5.89 6.84 -0.21
CA LYS A 101 -7.25 6.39 -0.50
C LYS A 101 -8.26 7.53 -0.41
N GLU A 102 -8.09 8.48 0.52
CA GLU A 102 -8.91 9.70 0.57
C GLU A 102 -8.67 10.59 -0.67
N MET A 103 -7.42 10.79 -1.05
CA MET A 103 -7.05 11.62 -2.22
C MET A 103 -7.59 11.06 -3.56
N PHE A 104 -7.59 9.74 -3.73
CA PHE A 104 -7.90 9.09 -5.02
C PHE A 104 -9.17 8.22 -5.00
N GLY A 105 -9.81 8.04 -3.85
CA GLY A 105 -10.95 7.13 -3.67
C GLY A 105 -12.17 7.50 -4.51
N GLU A 106 -12.44 8.80 -4.66
CA GLU A 106 -13.56 9.28 -5.49
C GLU A 106 -13.36 8.99 -6.98
N GLN A 107 -12.12 9.13 -7.48
CA GLN A 107 -11.79 8.85 -8.88
C GLN A 107 -11.95 7.35 -9.18
N ASN A 108 -11.58 6.49 -8.22
CA ASN A 108 -11.78 5.05 -8.31
C ASN A 108 -13.26 4.67 -8.39
N ARG A 109 -14.11 5.28 -7.54
CA ARG A 109 -15.56 5.04 -7.57
C ARG A 109 -16.15 5.38 -8.94
N ALA A 110 -15.78 6.52 -9.50
CA ALA A 110 -16.22 6.94 -10.83
C ALA A 110 -15.73 5.98 -11.93
N ALA A 111 -14.45 5.58 -11.91
CA ALA A 111 -13.88 4.65 -12.88
C ALA A 111 -14.59 3.29 -12.86
N LYS A 112 -14.86 2.75 -11.66
CA LYS A 112 -15.58 1.48 -11.49
C LYS A 112 -17.01 1.54 -12.03
N GLN A 113 -17.72 2.64 -11.77
CA GLN A 113 -19.07 2.85 -12.31
C GLN A 113 -19.07 2.93 -13.84
N THR A 114 -18.09 3.63 -14.43
CA THR A 114 -17.95 3.73 -15.89
C THR A 114 -17.67 2.37 -16.52
N ALA A 115 -16.74 1.59 -15.98
CA ALA A 115 -16.44 0.24 -16.48
C ALA A 115 -17.67 -0.69 -16.40
N MET A 116 -18.43 -0.62 -15.30
CA MET A 116 -19.64 -1.41 -15.14
C MET A 116 -20.75 -1.00 -16.10
N LYS A 117 -20.94 0.30 -16.35
CA LYS A 117 -21.88 0.81 -17.37
C LYS A 117 -21.47 0.34 -18.77
N ALA A 118 -20.19 0.40 -19.12
CA ALA A 118 -19.69 -0.08 -20.40
C ALA A 118 -20.04 -1.56 -20.61
N LEU A 119 -19.76 -2.41 -19.61
CA LEU A 119 -20.07 -3.85 -19.67
C LEU A 119 -21.57 -4.13 -19.81
N LEU A 120 -22.42 -3.40 -19.10
CA LEU A 120 -23.88 -3.55 -19.21
C LEU A 120 -24.39 -3.10 -20.58
N ASN A 121 -23.86 -2.01 -21.12
CA ASN A 121 -24.25 -1.52 -22.44
C ASN A 121 -23.80 -2.45 -23.56
N THR A 122 -22.62 -3.07 -23.44
CA THR A 122 -22.16 -4.08 -24.41
C THR A 122 -23.10 -5.29 -24.44
N LYS A 123 -23.62 -5.74 -23.29
CA LYS A 123 -24.59 -6.84 -23.20
C LYS A 123 -26.00 -6.51 -23.71
N MET A 124 -26.37 -5.24 -23.82
CA MET A 124 -27.67 -4.81 -24.37
C MET A 124 -27.62 -4.54 -25.89
N ALA A 125 -26.43 -4.53 -26.47
CA ALA A 125 -26.21 -4.34 -27.91
C ALA A 125 -25.99 -5.67 -28.66
N GLU A 126 -25.98 -6.80 -27.93
CA GLU A 126 -26.07 -8.18 -28.46
C GLU A 126 -27.50 -8.70 -28.35
#